data_AF-A0A8H8U0R1-F1
#
_entry.id   AF-A0A8H8U0R1-F1
#
_cell.length_a   1.000
_cell.length_b   1.000
_cell.length_c   1.000
_cell.angle_alpha   90.00
_cell.angle_beta   90.00
_cell.angle_gamma   90.00
#
_symmetry.space_group_name_H-M   'P 1'
#
loop_
_entity.id
_entity.type
_entity.pdbx_description
1 polymer ?
#
loop_
_entity_poly.entity_id
_entity_poly.type
_entity_poly.pdbx_seq_one_letter_code
_entity_poly.pdbx_strand_id
1 'polypeptide(L)'
;MSISYIDRDNSGPFTKHALSKLITSFLDPEDPSPAISKSLRLAHVLLLSNHLSLAHQLINALSKHAEHIVPTGPYQTSPLNSTLALANFWTCHTEYPQPPNTRFVTKDLARSQWGKYRECTRTGWMLEHCKLPEPANPHIWQKTDDATVLAMCCRLLAKDKTDGQYPSQERMKEALEVAKKLYAQPQVPITEWKFEKGVRRHGELLYWRLVVELAIRVGELETAADVLGMGLRLDGFSTYNGSDVIEYLALPGIWDVLPLLAKRGKDANPFYLEEEDAEVLVKEVIQAIELRARNGRQWSLAPEKVGWKELLRRLSVGAWKVNRPCYKRNGIRRAEDILYPPATEEEIEAAEKEIGELPADFKDMVRIANGFQGGWHFLSGGIAGIRNLTKSTDQDLDNIALDFEDLGMTQDGLLSEVMLELEPGNECDGFQHYIMPPKTWKENIVGREVRDGEYQYWNAASWQGGINRYDSVRDWVACCVEEVEDMAARGEVADHSEGEDEDEDEDDSGNDEDDKPESEQLEKGNGVSEVVEKESSMSEDSWVKVDD
;
A
#
# COMPACT_ATOMS: atom_id res chain seq x y z
N MET A 1 -13.85 1.29 -20.05
CA MET A 1 -12.53 1.72 -19.53
C MET A 1 -12.46 1.34 -18.06
N SER A 2 -11.30 0.94 -17.55
CA SER A 2 -11.10 0.70 -16.11
C SER A 2 -10.94 2.05 -15.40
N ILE A 3 -11.80 2.33 -14.42
CA ILE A 3 -11.75 3.58 -13.63
C ILE A 3 -10.56 3.51 -12.68
N SER A 4 -9.83 4.63 -12.57
CA SER A 4 -8.61 4.74 -11.80
C SER A 4 -8.35 6.18 -11.38
N TYR A 5 -7.59 6.38 -10.31
CA TYR A 5 -7.11 7.69 -9.88
C TYR A 5 -5.58 7.68 -9.73
N ILE A 6 -4.96 8.85 -9.78
CA ILE A 6 -3.53 9.01 -9.50
C ILE A 6 -3.39 9.47 -8.05
N ASP A 7 -2.44 8.88 -7.34
CA ASP A 7 -2.00 9.29 -6.01
C ASP A 7 -0.52 8.89 -5.84
N ARG A 8 0.05 9.02 -4.64
CA ARG A 8 1.36 8.47 -4.32
C ARG A 8 1.24 7.11 -3.64
N ASP A 9 2.16 6.21 -3.97
CA ASP A 9 2.46 5.03 -3.16
C ASP A 9 3.97 4.71 -3.10
N ASN A 10 4.32 3.46 -2.74
CA ASN A 10 5.70 2.99 -2.68
C ASN A 10 6.40 2.95 -4.04
N SER A 11 5.65 2.87 -5.15
CA SER A 11 6.20 2.82 -6.50
C SER A 11 6.53 4.21 -7.07
N GLY A 12 5.99 5.28 -6.48
CA GLY A 12 6.38 6.63 -6.87
C GLY A 12 5.40 7.74 -6.49
N PRO A 13 5.72 8.99 -6.88
CA PRO A 13 4.90 10.17 -6.61
C PRO A 13 3.67 10.32 -7.52
N PHE A 14 3.54 9.48 -8.56
CA PHE A 14 2.47 9.50 -9.57
C PHE A 14 1.97 8.10 -9.88
N THR A 15 1.49 7.39 -8.87
CA THR A 15 1.01 6.02 -9.03
C THR A 15 -0.47 5.98 -9.39
N LYS A 16 -0.78 5.15 -10.39
CA LYS A 16 -2.15 4.91 -10.84
C LYS A 16 -2.79 3.78 -10.02
N HIS A 17 -3.87 4.09 -9.33
CA HIS A 17 -4.66 3.14 -8.55
C HIS A 17 -5.94 2.77 -9.28
N ALA A 18 -6.14 1.48 -9.54
CA ALA A 18 -7.39 0.97 -10.12
C ALA A 18 -8.49 0.87 -9.05
N LEU A 19 -9.71 1.31 -9.39
CA LEU A 19 -10.87 1.21 -8.50
C LEU A 19 -11.15 -0.23 -8.09
N SER A 20 -11.05 -1.19 -9.03
CA SER A 20 -11.25 -2.61 -8.74
C SER A 20 -10.30 -3.13 -7.65
N LYS A 21 -9.03 -2.72 -7.68
CA LYS A 21 -8.06 -3.09 -6.64
C LYS A 21 -8.46 -2.53 -5.27
N LEU A 22 -8.93 -1.28 -5.21
CA LEU A 22 -9.38 -0.68 -3.95
C LEU A 22 -10.61 -1.41 -3.39
N ILE A 23 -11.57 -1.77 -4.24
CA ILE A 23 -12.76 -2.56 -3.85
C ILE A 23 -12.33 -3.93 -3.31
N THR A 24 -11.47 -4.65 -4.03
CA THR A 24 -10.95 -5.96 -3.57
C THR A 24 -10.22 -5.81 -2.24
N SER A 25 -9.39 -4.77 -2.04
CA SER A 25 -8.72 -4.52 -0.76
C SER A 25 -9.68 -4.21 0.40
N PHE A 26 -10.93 -3.78 0.13
CA PHE A 26 -11.96 -3.73 1.16
C PHE A 26 -12.59 -5.08 1.41
N LEU A 27 -12.92 -5.82 0.35
CA LEU A 27 -13.80 -6.97 0.45
C LEU A 27 -13.07 -8.25 0.83
N ASP A 28 -11.86 -8.43 0.33
CA ASP A 28 -11.15 -9.71 0.37
C ASP A 28 -10.28 -9.92 1.60
N PRO A 29 -9.48 -8.98 2.13
CA PRO A 29 -8.58 -9.27 3.24
C PRO A 29 -9.30 -9.30 4.59
N GLU A 30 -8.68 -9.95 5.58
CA GLU A 30 -9.13 -9.91 6.97
C GLU A 30 -8.97 -8.51 7.58
N ASP A 31 -7.82 -7.87 7.34
CA ASP A 31 -7.57 -6.48 7.73
C ASP A 31 -7.76 -5.52 6.54
N PRO A 32 -8.84 -4.70 6.51
CA PRO A 32 -9.06 -3.71 5.46
C PRO A 32 -8.35 -2.37 5.73
N SER A 33 -7.49 -2.26 6.76
CA SER A 33 -6.78 -1.02 7.12
C SER A 33 -6.03 -0.37 5.95
N PRO A 34 -5.37 -1.13 5.04
CA PRO A 34 -4.77 -0.55 3.84
C PRO A 34 -5.81 0.12 2.92
N ALA A 35 -7.00 -0.46 2.76
CA ALA A 35 -8.07 0.09 1.95
C ALA A 35 -8.72 1.34 2.57
N ILE A 36 -8.85 1.35 3.91
CA ILE A 36 -9.30 2.54 4.65
C ILE A 36 -8.32 3.69 4.44
N SER A 37 -7.02 3.42 4.59
CA SER A 37 -5.96 4.41 4.39
C SER A 37 -5.96 4.98 2.96
N LYS A 38 -6.10 4.09 1.95
CA LYS A 38 -6.23 4.49 0.53
C LYS A 38 -7.50 5.31 0.26
N SER A 39 -8.59 5.02 0.96
CA SER A 39 -9.85 5.77 0.81
C SER A 39 -9.79 7.15 1.45
N LEU A 40 -9.09 7.30 2.58
CA LEU A 40 -8.79 8.61 3.16
C LEU A 40 -7.93 9.45 2.21
N ARG A 41 -6.91 8.84 1.60
CA ARG A 41 -6.10 9.48 0.55
C ARG A 41 -6.96 9.90 -0.65
N LEU A 42 -7.85 9.03 -1.12
CA LEU A 42 -8.82 9.37 -2.17
C LEU A 42 -9.70 10.55 -1.77
N ALA A 43 -10.16 10.62 -0.51
CA ALA A 43 -10.90 11.78 -0.02
C ALA A 43 -10.08 13.08 -0.08
N HIS A 44 -8.77 13.04 0.20
CA HIS A 44 -7.88 14.20 0.00
C HIS A 44 -7.74 14.56 -1.48
N VAL A 45 -7.61 13.59 -2.39
CA VAL A 45 -7.56 13.86 -3.84
C VAL A 45 -8.87 14.46 -4.35
N LEU A 46 -10.02 14.01 -3.83
CA LEU A 46 -11.32 14.60 -4.11
C LEU A 46 -11.39 16.06 -3.64
N LEU A 47 -10.92 16.35 -2.41
CA LEU A 47 -10.83 17.72 -1.90
C LEU A 47 -9.93 18.59 -2.78
N LEU A 48 -8.75 18.09 -3.18
CA LEU A 48 -7.82 18.78 -4.08
C LEU A 48 -8.46 19.08 -5.45
N SER A 49 -9.33 18.19 -5.92
CA SER A 49 -10.12 18.36 -7.16
C SER A 49 -11.36 19.23 -6.97
N ASN A 50 -11.57 19.80 -5.78
CA ASN A 50 -12.72 20.61 -5.40
C ASN A 50 -14.07 19.86 -5.36
N HIS A 51 -14.05 18.53 -5.20
CA HIS A 51 -15.22 17.67 -5.04
C HIS A 51 -15.64 17.51 -3.57
N LEU A 52 -15.98 18.63 -2.91
CA LEU A 52 -16.15 18.69 -1.45
C LEU A 52 -17.25 17.75 -0.92
N SER A 53 -18.39 17.69 -1.61
CA SER A 53 -19.53 16.86 -1.21
C SER A 53 -19.22 15.36 -1.32
N LEU A 54 -18.52 14.96 -2.39
CA LEU A 54 -18.10 13.57 -2.61
C LEU A 54 -17.05 13.12 -1.60
N ALA A 55 -16.05 13.97 -1.32
CA ALA A 55 -15.07 13.70 -0.27
C ALA A 55 -15.75 13.51 1.10
N HIS A 56 -16.68 14.39 1.44
CA HIS A 56 -17.42 14.30 2.70
C HIS A 56 -18.28 13.02 2.79
N GLN A 57 -18.96 12.64 1.71
CA GLN A 57 -19.73 11.39 1.65
C GLN A 57 -18.87 10.16 1.92
N LEU A 58 -17.70 10.07 1.27
CA LEU A 58 -16.77 8.95 1.48
C LEU A 58 -16.28 8.87 2.94
N ILE A 59 -15.88 10.01 3.52
CA ILE A 59 -15.43 10.08 4.92
C ILE A 59 -16.56 9.68 5.88
N ASN A 60 -17.79 10.12 5.62
CA ASN A 60 -18.94 9.75 6.44
C ASN A 60 -19.24 8.25 6.35
N ALA A 61 -19.17 7.65 5.17
CA ALA A 61 -19.38 6.21 5.01
C ALA A 61 -18.33 5.42 5.81
N LEU A 62 -17.05 5.79 5.69
CA LEU A 62 -15.98 5.20 6.50
C LEU A 62 -16.27 5.35 7.99
N SER A 63 -16.62 6.55 8.46
CA SER A 63 -16.88 6.80 9.89
C SER A 63 -18.11 6.09 10.43
N LYS A 64 -19.15 5.97 9.62
CA LYS A 64 -20.40 5.30 9.99
C LYS A 64 -20.19 3.80 10.11
N HIS A 65 -19.35 3.22 9.27
CA HIS A 65 -19.16 1.77 9.18
C HIS A 65 -17.87 1.26 9.83
N ALA A 66 -17.03 2.16 10.39
CA ALA A 66 -15.71 1.84 10.95
C ALA A 66 -15.69 0.62 11.88
N GLU A 67 -16.61 0.56 12.85
CA GLU A 67 -16.71 -0.53 13.84
C GLU A 67 -17.17 -1.86 13.25
N HIS A 68 -17.78 -1.83 12.07
CA HIS A 68 -18.26 -3.03 11.36
C HIS A 68 -17.28 -3.54 10.30
N ILE A 69 -16.30 -2.71 9.89
CA ILE A 69 -15.30 -3.08 8.88
C ILE A 69 -13.97 -3.53 9.49
N VAL A 70 -13.55 -2.94 10.63
CA VAL A 70 -12.35 -3.35 11.38
C VAL A 70 -12.81 -4.00 12.69
N PRO A 71 -12.54 -5.29 12.93
CA PRO A 71 -12.85 -5.95 14.19
C PRO A 71 -12.12 -5.26 15.35
N THR A 72 -12.84 -4.91 16.41
CA THR A 72 -12.33 -4.15 17.56
C THR A 72 -11.31 -4.97 18.36
N GLY A 73 -10.01 -4.66 18.21
CA GLY A 73 -8.98 -5.09 19.16
C GLY A 73 -8.92 -4.19 20.41
N PRO A 74 -8.50 -4.69 21.59
CA PRO A 74 -8.47 -3.92 22.85
C PRO A 74 -7.53 -2.70 22.84
N TYR A 75 -6.66 -2.58 21.83
CA TYR A 75 -5.70 -1.48 21.67
C TYR A 75 -5.89 -0.66 20.38
N GLN A 76 -6.92 -0.93 19.58
CA GLN A 76 -7.10 -0.20 18.33
C GLN A 76 -7.73 1.17 18.55
N THR A 77 -6.96 2.22 18.26
CA THR A 77 -7.52 3.55 18.00
C THR A 77 -8.43 3.49 16.78
N SER A 78 -9.52 4.28 16.78
CA SER A 78 -10.37 4.46 15.59
C SER A 78 -9.51 4.53 14.32
N PRO A 79 -9.82 3.74 13.27
CA PRO A 79 -9.03 3.74 12.03
C PRO A 79 -9.07 5.09 11.30
N LEU A 80 -9.92 6.01 11.76
CA LEU A 80 -10.11 7.35 11.22
C LEU A 80 -9.53 8.39 12.17
N ASN A 81 -8.20 8.44 12.24
CA ASN A 81 -7.52 9.57 12.86
C ASN A 81 -7.73 10.82 12.00
N SER A 82 -8.29 11.88 12.59
CA SER A 82 -8.51 13.14 11.89
C SER A 82 -7.17 13.73 11.47
N THR A 83 -7.00 13.92 10.15
CA THR A 83 -5.80 14.57 9.60
C THR A 83 -5.91 16.09 9.68
N LEU A 84 -4.78 16.78 9.58
CA LEU A 84 -4.73 18.25 9.55
C LEU A 84 -5.57 18.84 8.40
N ALA A 85 -5.57 18.17 7.24
CA ALA A 85 -6.38 18.53 6.08
C ALA A 85 -7.88 18.49 6.38
N LEU A 86 -8.36 17.40 6.99
CA LEU A 86 -9.79 17.26 7.32
C LEU A 86 -10.22 18.23 8.41
N ALA A 87 -9.36 18.48 9.41
CA ALA A 87 -9.61 19.51 10.41
C ALA A 87 -9.74 20.91 9.77
N ASN A 88 -8.88 21.24 8.81
CA ASN A 88 -8.97 22.49 8.05
C ASN A 88 -10.26 22.56 7.22
N PHE A 89 -10.63 21.47 6.56
CA PHE A 89 -11.86 21.36 5.78
C PHE A 89 -13.11 21.66 6.61
N TRP A 90 -13.32 20.94 7.72
CA TRP A 90 -14.50 21.16 8.58
C TRP A 90 -14.51 22.51 9.29
N THR A 91 -13.32 23.08 9.57
CA THR A 91 -13.23 24.43 10.15
C THR A 91 -13.68 25.50 9.13
N CYS A 92 -13.35 25.32 7.85
CA CYS A 92 -13.69 26.28 6.80
C CYS A 92 -15.07 26.05 6.17
N HIS A 93 -15.58 24.81 6.19
CA HIS A 93 -16.85 24.42 5.59
C HIS A 93 -17.80 23.85 6.62
N THR A 94 -18.38 24.73 7.45
CA THR A 94 -19.28 24.36 8.55
C THR A 94 -20.59 23.70 8.10
N GLU A 95 -20.94 23.80 6.82
CA GLU A 95 -22.06 23.11 6.19
C GLU A 95 -21.87 21.59 6.10
N TYR A 96 -20.62 21.10 6.19
CA TYR A 96 -20.31 19.68 6.26
C TYR A 96 -20.01 19.30 7.72
N PRO A 97 -20.94 18.63 8.43
CA PRO A 97 -20.75 18.32 9.83
C PRO A 97 -19.61 17.31 10.02
N GLN A 98 -18.77 17.55 11.03
CA GLN A 98 -17.71 16.61 11.40
C GLN A 98 -18.32 15.28 11.93
N PRO A 99 -17.84 14.11 11.49
CA PRO A 99 -18.30 12.83 12.01
C PRO A 99 -17.97 12.66 13.51
N PRO A 100 -18.88 12.05 14.31
CA PRO A 100 -18.77 12.00 15.78
C PRO A 100 -17.53 11.27 16.31
N ASN A 101 -16.96 10.33 15.53
CA ASN A 101 -15.82 9.51 15.93
C ASN A 101 -14.46 10.12 15.53
N THR A 102 -14.44 11.35 15.05
CA THR A 102 -13.21 12.06 14.68
C THR A 102 -12.81 13.04 15.78
N ARG A 103 -11.60 12.90 16.33
CA ARG A 103 -11.09 13.80 17.39
C ARG A 103 -9.99 14.69 16.83
N PHE A 104 -10.22 16.01 16.82
CA PHE A 104 -9.18 17.02 16.61
C PHE A 104 -9.58 18.35 17.25
N VAL A 105 -8.66 19.05 17.93
CA VAL A 105 -8.94 20.34 18.58
C VAL A 105 -8.51 21.48 17.67
N THR A 106 -9.37 22.47 17.45
CA THR A 106 -9.09 23.63 16.56
C THR A 106 -7.84 24.43 16.93
N LYS A 107 -7.48 24.51 18.22
CA LYS A 107 -6.21 25.13 18.67
C LYS A 107 -4.98 24.38 18.16
N ASP A 108 -5.09 23.09 17.92
CA ASP A 108 -4.01 22.28 17.37
C ASP A 108 -3.83 22.53 15.87
N LEU A 109 -4.90 22.95 15.15
CA LEU A 109 -4.86 23.27 13.71
C LEU A 109 -3.98 24.51 13.48
N ALA A 110 -4.31 25.64 14.11
CA ALA A 110 -3.58 26.89 13.93
C ALA A 110 -2.11 26.75 14.35
N ARG A 111 -1.83 26.04 15.45
CA ARG A 111 -0.46 25.75 15.90
C ARG A 111 0.30 24.90 14.88
N SER A 112 -0.34 23.87 14.32
CA SER A 112 0.27 22.98 13.33
C SER A 112 0.52 23.69 11.99
N GLN A 113 -0.44 24.49 11.52
CA GLN A 113 -0.29 25.33 10.33
C GLN A 113 0.88 26.32 10.47
N TRP A 114 0.98 26.99 11.62
CA TRP A 114 2.11 27.86 11.92
C TRP A 114 3.43 27.09 11.98
N GLY A 115 3.45 25.92 12.61
CA GLY A 115 4.61 25.03 12.66
C GLY A 115 5.13 24.69 11.26
N LYS A 116 4.23 24.38 10.33
CA LYS A 116 4.57 24.09 8.92
C LYS A 116 5.09 25.31 8.17
N TYR A 117 4.49 26.49 8.38
CA TYR A 117 5.04 27.74 7.82
C TYR A 117 6.46 28.03 8.33
N ARG A 118 6.71 27.83 9.63
CA ARG A 118 8.03 28.02 10.25
C ARG A 118 9.06 27.03 9.71
N GLU A 119 8.68 25.77 9.48
CA GLU A 119 9.53 24.76 8.84
C GLU A 119 9.94 25.21 7.44
N CYS A 120 8.98 25.69 6.64
CA CYS A 120 9.21 26.18 5.29
C CYS A 120 10.16 27.40 5.22
N THR A 121 10.22 28.21 6.27
CA THR A 121 11.10 29.40 6.36
C THR A 121 12.43 29.13 7.08
N ARG A 122 12.70 27.88 7.47
CA ARG A 122 13.94 27.51 8.15
C ARG A 122 15.14 27.69 7.23
N THR A 123 16.10 28.49 7.67
CA THR A 123 17.35 28.81 6.96
C THR A 123 18.52 27.92 7.37
N GLY A 124 18.48 27.35 8.58
CA GLY A 124 19.53 26.43 9.07
C GLY A 124 19.71 25.19 8.19
N TRP A 125 18.63 24.66 7.62
CA TRP A 125 18.68 23.54 6.67
C TRP A 125 19.54 23.88 5.44
N MET A 126 19.41 25.09 4.90
CA MET A 126 20.21 25.56 3.75
C MET A 126 21.71 25.64 4.10
N LEU A 127 22.05 26.05 5.32
CA LEU A 127 23.44 26.05 5.79
C LEU A 127 23.98 24.62 5.94
N GLU A 128 23.20 23.74 6.55
CA GLU A 128 23.57 22.35 6.83
C GLU A 128 23.76 21.54 5.54
N HIS A 129 22.83 21.64 4.59
CA HIS A 129 22.75 20.78 3.41
C HIS A 129 23.25 21.43 2.11
N CYS A 130 23.20 22.75 1.99
CA CYS A 130 23.68 23.49 0.81
C CYS A 130 24.97 24.27 1.09
N LYS A 131 25.47 24.27 2.33
CA LYS A 131 26.66 25.03 2.77
C LYS A 131 26.54 26.54 2.49
N LEU A 132 25.31 27.06 2.46
CA LEU A 132 25.02 28.46 2.19
C LEU A 132 24.70 29.21 3.48
N PRO A 133 25.56 30.12 3.95
CA PRO A 133 25.23 31.01 5.07
C PRO A 133 24.16 32.04 4.67
N GLU A 134 23.44 32.57 5.66
CA GLU A 134 22.48 33.65 5.44
C GLU A 134 23.20 34.89 4.87
N PRO A 135 22.78 35.43 3.71
CA PRO A 135 23.35 36.67 3.19
C PRO A 135 23.04 37.84 4.12
N ALA A 136 24.01 38.75 4.28
CA ALA A 136 23.83 39.96 5.09
C ALA A 136 22.70 40.88 4.56
N ASN A 137 22.42 40.81 3.26
CA ASN A 137 21.33 41.51 2.61
C ASN A 137 20.51 40.52 1.75
N PRO A 138 19.25 40.21 2.11
CA PRO A 138 18.42 39.29 1.34
C PRO A 138 18.05 39.84 -0.04
N HIS A 139 18.15 41.15 -0.29
CA HIS A 139 17.85 41.78 -1.58
C HIS A 139 18.89 41.46 -2.69
N ILE A 140 19.94 40.69 -2.36
CA ILE A 140 20.91 40.22 -3.36
C ILE A 140 20.26 39.35 -4.45
N TRP A 141 19.08 38.78 -4.18
CA TRP A 141 18.28 38.00 -5.14
C TRP A 141 18.07 38.73 -6.49
N GLN A 142 18.00 40.06 -6.48
CA GLN A 142 17.81 40.87 -7.69
C GLN A 142 18.98 40.74 -8.69
N LYS A 143 20.18 40.39 -8.21
CA LYS A 143 21.42 40.40 -8.99
C LYS A 143 22.00 38.99 -9.23
N THR A 144 21.32 37.95 -8.76
CA THR A 144 21.78 36.56 -8.88
C THR A 144 20.69 35.69 -9.48
N ASP A 145 21.12 34.65 -10.19
CA ASP A 145 20.25 33.58 -10.69
C ASP A 145 20.59 32.22 -10.04
N ASP A 146 21.45 32.21 -9.02
CA ASP A 146 21.75 30.99 -8.26
C ASP A 146 20.52 30.52 -7.47
N ALA A 147 20.04 29.31 -7.76
CA ALA A 147 18.83 28.75 -7.17
C ALA A 147 18.90 28.64 -5.63
N THR A 148 20.06 28.30 -5.10
CA THR A 148 20.28 28.15 -3.65
C THR A 148 20.19 29.51 -2.95
N VAL A 149 20.81 30.54 -3.53
CA VAL A 149 20.75 31.91 -3.02
C VAL A 149 19.34 32.47 -3.14
N LEU A 150 18.64 32.26 -4.26
CA LEU A 150 17.25 32.68 -4.42
C LEU A 150 16.34 32.04 -3.35
N ALA A 151 16.44 30.72 -3.14
CA ALA A 151 15.68 30.03 -2.12
C ALA A 151 15.97 30.56 -0.70
N MET A 152 17.24 30.78 -0.36
CA MET A 152 17.64 31.37 0.92
C MET A 152 17.06 32.78 1.10
N CYS A 153 17.13 33.63 0.08
CA CYS A 153 16.58 34.99 0.13
C CYS A 153 15.06 34.97 0.31
N CYS A 154 14.34 34.11 -0.39
CA CYS A 154 12.90 33.93 -0.21
C CYS A 154 12.57 33.52 1.24
N ARG A 155 13.26 32.51 1.78
CA ARG A 155 13.07 32.05 3.17
C ARG A 155 13.31 33.18 4.17
N LEU A 156 14.37 33.97 4.00
CA LEU A 156 14.68 35.11 4.88
C LEU A 156 13.63 36.23 4.80
N LEU A 157 13.16 36.56 3.60
CA LEU A 157 12.14 37.59 3.41
C LEU A 157 10.79 37.15 4.01
N ALA A 158 10.46 35.85 3.91
CA ALA A 158 9.26 35.24 4.47
C ALA A 158 9.34 34.93 5.98
N LYS A 159 10.53 35.02 6.59
CA LYS A 159 10.75 34.73 8.01
C LYS A 159 10.50 35.96 8.88
N ASP A 160 9.78 35.76 9.98
CA ASP A 160 9.71 36.73 11.08
C ASP A 160 10.56 36.28 12.28
N LYS A 161 10.97 37.24 13.11
CA LYS A 161 11.74 36.98 14.34
C LYS A 161 10.83 36.66 15.52
N THR A 162 9.56 37.05 15.45
CA THR A 162 8.57 36.83 16.51
C THR A 162 7.74 35.59 16.20
N ASP A 163 7.75 34.61 17.11
CA ASP A 163 6.95 33.40 16.97
C ASP A 163 5.45 33.73 16.91
N GLY A 164 4.75 33.12 15.94
CA GLY A 164 3.33 33.32 15.70
C GLY A 164 2.99 34.55 14.84
N GLN A 165 3.98 35.27 14.33
CA GLN A 165 3.77 36.45 13.48
C GLN A 165 4.31 36.25 12.05
N TYR A 166 3.59 36.79 11.08
CA TYR A 166 4.01 36.83 9.69
C TYR A 166 4.74 38.14 9.40
N PRO A 167 5.69 38.17 8.46
CA PRO A 167 6.34 39.41 8.05
C PRO A 167 5.34 40.38 7.40
N SER A 168 5.76 41.63 7.18
CA SER A 168 4.90 42.64 6.55
C SER A 168 4.47 42.23 5.13
N GLN A 169 3.34 42.79 4.67
CA GLN A 169 2.81 42.55 3.34
C GLN A 169 3.83 42.88 2.23
N GLU A 170 4.61 43.96 2.36
CA GLU A 170 5.64 44.31 1.38
C GLU A 170 6.74 43.24 1.33
N ARG A 171 7.18 42.73 2.48
CA ARG A 171 8.18 41.66 2.54
C ARG A 171 7.67 40.34 1.98
N MET A 172 6.41 40.00 2.23
CA MET A 172 5.79 38.79 1.65
C MET A 172 5.68 38.89 0.13
N LYS A 173 5.28 40.06 -0.40
CA LYS A 173 5.26 40.31 -1.85
C LYS A 173 6.65 40.18 -2.45
N GLU A 174 7.66 40.75 -1.80
CA GLU A 174 9.04 40.60 -2.28
C GLU A 174 9.50 39.13 -2.25
N ALA A 175 9.22 38.40 -1.17
CA ALA A 175 9.52 36.97 -1.09
C ALA A 175 8.87 36.17 -2.23
N LEU A 176 7.61 36.48 -2.55
CA LEU A 176 6.89 35.86 -3.66
C LEU A 176 7.56 36.15 -5.01
N GLU A 177 8.05 37.36 -5.25
CA GLU A 177 8.80 37.69 -6.47
C GLU A 177 10.12 36.91 -6.56
N VAL A 178 10.82 36.71 -5.44
CA VAL A 178 12.01 35.85 -5.40
C VAL A 178 11.67 34.41 -5.79
N ALA A 179 10.57 33.89 -5.24
CA ALA A 179 10.10 32.53 -5.54
C ALA A 179 9.67 32.38 -7.00
N LYS A 180 8.95 33.35 -7.57
CA LYS A 180 8.60 33.39 -8.99
C LYS A 180 9.87 33.37 -9.86
N LYS A 181 10.90 34.14 -9.49
CA LYS A 181 12.20 34.14 -10.19
C LYS A 181 12.88 32.76 -10.12
N LEU A 182 12.87 32.11 -8.95
CA LEU A 182 13.42 30.77 -8.77
C LEU A 182 12.72 29.74 -9.66
N TYR A 183 11.39 29.69 -9.64
CA TYR A 183 10.66 28.67 -10.37
C TYR A 183 10.42 28.97 -11.86
N ALA A 184 10.74 30.19 -12.32
CA ALA A 184 10.85 30.48 -13.74
C ALA A 184 12.06 29.77 -14.39
N GLN A 185 13.00 29.24 -13.61
CA GLN A 185 14.12 28.46 -14.12
C GLN A 185 13.63 27.09 -14.64
N PRO A 186 14.27 26.54 -15.70
CA PRO A 186 13.92 25.24 -16.24
C PRO A 186 14.01 24.13 -15.19
N GLN A 187 12.99 23.27 -15.16
CA GLN A 187 12.90 22.11 -14.27
C GLN A 187 12.32 20.93 -15.05
N VAL A 188 12.82 19.72 -14.74
CA VAL A 188 12.23 18.48 -15.25
C VAL A 188 11.36 17.83 -14.17
N PRO A 189 10.31 17.08 -14.55
CA PRO A 189 9.52 16.28 -13.62
C PRO A 189 10.40 15.34 -12.79
N ILE A 190 9.99 15.03 -11.56
CA ILE A 190 10.71 14.13 -10.65
C ILE A 190 10.89 12.72 -11.23
N THR A 191 9.98 12.29 -12.11
CA THR A 191 10.08 11.01 -12.84
C THR A 191 11.22 10.97 -13.85
N GLU A 192 11.68 12.13 -14.32
CA GLU A 192 12.79 12.29 -15.26
C GLU A 192 14.07 12.76 -14.57
N TRP A 193 13.99 13.08 -13.27
CA TRP A 193 15.10 13.62 -12.51
C TRP A 193 16.14 12.54 -12.23
N LYS A 194 17.35 12.75 -12.75
CA LYS A 194 18.52 11.95 -12.40
C LYS A 194 19.22 12.63 -11.23
N PHE A 195 19.30 11.93 -10.10
CA PHE A 195 20.01 12.47 -8.95
C PHE A 195 21.49 12.65 -9.27
N GLU A 196 21.96 13.89 -9.20
CA GLU A 196 23.37 14.24 -9.34
C GLU A 196 23.90 14.75 -8.00
N LYS A 197 25.05 14.22 -7.56
CA LYS A 197 25.63 14.58 -6.27
C LYS A 197 25.93 16.08 -6.22
N GLY A 198 25.26 16.79 -5.30
CA GLY A 198 25.44 18.22 -5.10
C GLY A 198 24.45 19.10 -5.85
N VAL A 199 23.62 18.53 -6.75
CA VAL A 199 22.53 19.24 -7.41
C VAL A 199 21.23 18.98 -6.64
N ARG A 200 20.51 20.06 -6.31
CA ARG A 200 19.25 20.01 -5.55
C ARG A 200 18.12 20.47 -6.42
N ARG A 201 16.97 19.79 -6.34
CA ARG A 201 15.73 20.26 -6.98
C ARG A 201 15.25 21.55 -6.33
N HIS A 202 14.59 22.41 -7.09
CA HIS A 202 14.04 23.65 -6.56
C HIS A 202 13.01 23.40 -5.44
N GLY A 203 12.21 22.34 -5.56
CA GLY A 203 11.27 21.90 -4.51
C GLY A 203 11.95 21.43 -3.21
N GLU A 204 13.21 20.98 -3.25
CA GLU A 204 14.01 20.69 -2.04
C GLU A 204 14.55 22.00 -1.42
N LEU A 205 14.98 22.94 -2.27
CA LEU A 205 15.55 24.22 -1.83
C LEU A 205 14.48 25.14 -1.23
N LEU A 206 13.30 25.20 -1.84
CA LEU A 206 12.16 26.01 -1.43
C LEU A 206 10.89 25.16 -1.56
N TYR A 207 10.19 24.93 -0.45
CA TYR A 207 8.97 24.13 -0.48
C TYR A 207 7.85 24.89 -1.20
N TRP A 208 7.19 24.22 -2.14
CA TRP A 208 6.04 24.73 -2.89
C TRP A 208 4.97 25.32 -1.96
N ARG A 209 4.72 24.63 -0.84
CA ARG A 209 3.79 25.05 0.21
C ARG A 209 4.03 26.50 0.67
N LEU A 210 5.27 26.92 0.86
CA LEU A 210 5.58 28.28 1.30
C LEU A 210 5.07 29.32 0.30
N VAL A 211 5.32 29.05 -0.97
CA VAL A 211 5.08 29.99 -2.05
C VAL A 211 3.60 30.11 -2.34
N VAL A 212 2.86 28.99 -2.26
CA VAL A 212 1.39 28.99 -2.27
C VAL A 212 0.86 29.80 -1.09
N GLU A 213 1.37 29.61 0.14
CA GLU A 213 0.90 30.37 1.30
C GLU A 213 1.19 31.88 1.17
N LEU A 214 2.37 32.25 0.70
CA LEU A 214 2.74 33.65 0.45
C LEU A 214 1.77 34.29 -0.55
N ALA A 215 1.51 33.62 -1.68
CA ALA A 215 0.58 34.09 -2.70
C ALA A 215 -0.85 34.30 -2.14
N ILE A 216 -1.36 33.36 -1.34
CA ILE A 216 -2.65 33.49 -0.66
C ILE A 216 -2.64 34.72 0.27
N ARG A 217 -1.61 34.87 1.11
CA ARG A 217 -1.52 35.95 2.10
C ARG A 217 -1.44 37.35 1.49
N VAL A 218 -0.83 37.48 0.31
CA VAL A 218 -0.77 38.75 -0.41
C VAL A 218 -1.98 39.00 -1.31
N GLY A 219 -2.92 38.04 -1.38
CA GLY A 219 -4.15 38.13 -2.16
C GLY A 219 -4.00 37.73 -3.64
N GLU A 220 -2.89 37.11 -4.04
CA GLU A 220 -2.63 36.64 -5.41
C GLU A 220 -3.10 35.19 -5.62
N LEU A 221 -4.41 34.96 -5.59
CA LEU A 221 -4.99 33.60 -5.64
C LEU A 221 -4.71 32.85 -6.96
N GLU A 222 -4.70 33.54 -8.10
CA GLU A 222 -4.34 32.93 -9.40
C GLU A 222 -2.89 32.45 -9.41
N THR A 223 -1.97 33.28 -8.89
CA THR A 223 -0.56 32.92 -8.69
C THR A 223 -0.46 31.70 -7.76
N ALA A 224 -1.24 31.66 -6.67
CA ALA A 224 -1.25 30.52 -5.75
C ALA A 224 -1.66 29.23 -6.47
N ALA A 225 -2.69 29.28 -7.33
CA ALA A 225 -3.14 28.15 -8.14
C ALA A 225 -2.08 27.72 -9.17
N ASP A 226 -1.41 28.68 -9.83
CA ASP A 226 -0.34 28.39 -10.80
C ASP A 226 0.85 27.68 -10.16
N VAL A 227 1.30 28.19 -9.01
CA VAL A 227 2.43 27.61 -8.27
C VAL A 227 2.06 26.23 -7.73
N LEU A 228 0.85 26.05 -7.18
CA LEU A 228 0.37 24.76 -6.71
C LEU A 228 0.34 23.74 -7.85
N GLY A 229 -0.26 24.09 -8.99
CA GLY A 229 -0.30 23.21 -10.16
C GLY A 229 1.09 22.85 -10.66
N MET A 230 2.02 23.81 -10.70
CA MET A 230 3.40 23.54 -11.08
C MET A 230 4.09 22.55 -10.13
N GLY A 231 3.91 22.71 -8.82
CA GLY A 231 4.43 21.76 -7.82
C GLY A 231 3.85 20.35 -8.01
N LEU A 232 2.54 20.24 -8.23
CA LEU A 232 1.88 18.95 -8.48
C LEU A 232 2.40 18.27 -9.74
N ARG A 233 2.68 19.00 -10.83
CA ARG A 233 3.23 18.42 -12.07
C ARG A 233 4.69 18.02 -11.95
N LEU A 234 5.50 18.84 -11.29
CA LEU A 234 6.94 18.64 -11.25
C LEU A 234 7.36 17.64 -10.17
N ASP A 235 6.73 17.67 -8.99
CA ASP A 235 7.16 16.88 -7.83
C ASP A 235 6.12 15.87 -7.34
N GLY A 236 4.85 15.98 -7.79
CA GLY A 236 3.76 15.13 -7.32
C GLY A 236 3.58 15.23 -5.81
N PHE A 237 3.19 14.13 -5.17
CA PHE A 237 3.25 14.04 -3.71
C PHE A 237 4.57 13.39 -3.27
N SER A 238 5.48 14.20 -2.73
CA SER A 238 6.80 13.73 -2.26
C SER A 238 6.99 14.03 -0.77
N THR A 239 7.48 13.03 -0.01
CA THR A 239 7.87 13.21 1.41
C THR A 239 9.10 14.08 1.59
N TYR A 240 9.94 14.22 0.58
CA TYR A 240 11.25 14.88 0.72
C TYR A 240 11.19 16.41 0.51
N ASN A 241 10.10 16.92 -0.08
CA ASN A 241 9.98 18.31 -0.54
C ASN A 241 8.83 19.09 0.12
N GLY A 242 8.26 18.58 1.24
CA GLY A 242 7.12 19.21 1.91
C GLY A 242 5.89 19.38 1.02
N SER A 243 5.65 18.38 0.14
CA SER A 243 4.69 18.44 -0.97
C SER A 243 3.63 17.36 -0.85
N ASP A 244 3.21 17.00 0.36
CA ASP A 244 2.13 16.02 0.54
C ASP A 244 0.75 16.68 0.42
N VAL A 245 -0.24 15.94 -0.10
CA VAL A 245 -1.63 16.41 -0.29
C VAL A 245 -2.22 16.95 1.02
N ILE A 246 -1.92 16.32 2.15
CA ILE A 246 -2.43 16.74 3.46
C ILE A 246 -1.87 18.12 3.83
N GLU A 247 -0.61 18.39 3.51
CA GLU A 247 0.05 19.65 3.83
C GLU A 247 -0.46 20.82 2.98
N TYR A 248 -0.79 20.56 1.71
CA TYR A 248 -1.44 21.54 0.83
C TYR A 248 -2.87 21.84 1.31
N LEU A 249 -3.69 20.81 1.55
CA LEU A 249 -5.07 20.99 2.02
C LEU A 249 -5.17 21.59 3.42
N ALA A 250 -4.09 21.53 4.20
CA ALA A 250 -4.00 22.20 5.49
C ALA A 250 -3.61 23.68 5.40
N LEU A 251 -3.31 24.25 4.22
CA LEU A 251 -2.97 25.66 4.08
C LEU A 251 -4.14 26.58 4.47
N PRO A 252 -3.91 27.62 5.30
CA PRO A 252 -4.92 28.66 5.52
C PRO A 252 -5.27 29.36 4.20
N GLY A 253 -6.57 29.43 3.87
CA GLY A 253 -7.07 30.06 2.63
C GLY A 253 -6.97 29.19 1.37
N ILE A 254 -6.58 27.92 1.48
CA ILE A 254 -6.47 27.02 0.32
C ILE A 254 -7.79 26.82 -0.42
N TRP A 255 -8.92 26.84 0.30
CA TRP A 255 -10.25 26.60 -0.26
C TRP A 255 -10.69 27.66 -1.29
N ASP A 256 -10.09 28.86 -1.27
CA ASP A 256 -10.30 29.88 -2.30
C ASP A 256 -9.45 29.64 -3.56
N VAL A 257 -8.40 28.81 -3.45
CA VAL A 257 -7.46 28.48 -4.54
C VAL A 257 -7.90 27.23 -5.30
N LEU A 258 -8.42 26.21 -4.60
CA LEU A 258 -8.76 24.92 -5.22
C LEU A 258 -9.78 25.04 -6.38
N PRO A 259 -10.82 25.90 -6.33
CA PRO A 259 -11.70 26.10 -7.48
C PRO A 259 -10.99 26.67 -8.71
N LEU A 260 -9.96 27.52 -8.51
CA LEU A 260 -9.15 28.07 -9.61
C LEU A 260 -8.27 26.99 -10.23
N LEU A 261 -7.67 26.14 -9.39
CA LEU A 261 -6.89 24.99 -9.86
C LEU A 261 -7.77 23.98 -10.62
N ALA A 262 -8.95 23.65 -10.09
CA ALA A 262 -9.88 22.69 -10.68
C ALA A 262 -10.36 23.12 -12.07
N LYS A 263 -10.58 24.43 -12.31
CA LYS A 263 -10.93 24.96 -13.64
C LYS A 263 -9.88 24.68 -14.73
N ARG A 264 -8.64 24.42 -14.32
CA ARG A 264 -7.51 24.13 -15.23
C ARG A 264 -7.33 22.62 -15.45
N GLY A 265 -8.12 21.78 -14.79
CA GLY A 265 -8.19 20.34 -15.00
C GLY A 265 -6.85 19.61 -14.88
N LYS A 266 -6.71 18.53 -15.67
CA LYS A 266 -5.53 17.64 -15.66
C LYS A 266 -4.24 18.33 -16.14
N ASP A 267 -4.36 19.36 -16.97
CA ASP A 267 -3.22 20.14 -17.45
C ASP A 267 -2.51 20.88 -16.33
N ALA A 268 -3.25 21.30 -15.29
CA ALA A 268 -2.65 21.94 -14.12
C ALA A 268 -2.40 20.97 -12.97
N ASN A 269 -3.29 20.00 -12.76
CA ASN A 269 -3.26 19.05 -11.66
C ASN A 269 -3.36 17.61 -12.19
N PRO A 270 -2.24 16.85 -12.26
CA PRO A 270 -2.28 15.45 -12.71
C PRO A 270 -3.17 14.54 -11.86
N PHE A 271 -3.48 14.95 -10.63
CA PHE A 271 -4.35 14.23 -9.69
C PHE A 271 -5.82 14.63 -9.82
N TYR A 272 -6.17 15.54 -10.76
CA TYR A 272 -7.53 16.00 -10.95
C TYR A 272 -8.45 14.87 -11.39
N LEU A 273 -9.56 14.72 -10.67
CA LEU A 273 -10.65 13.80 -11.01
C LEU A 273 -11.75 14.58 -11.72
N GLU A 274 -12.15 14.10 -12.90
CA GLU A 274 -13.38 14.56 -13.54
C GLU A 274 -14.59 14.20 -12.68
N GLU A 275 -15.67 14.97 -12.77
CA GLU A 275 -16.85 14.80 -11.91
C GLU A 275 -17.47 13.41 -12.07
N GLU A 276 -17.64 12.90 -13.29
CA GLU A 276 -18.22 11.59 -13.55
C GLU A 276 -17.36 10.44 -12.99
N ASP A 277 -16.04 10.55 -13.12
CA ASP A 277 -15.09 9.57 -12.56
C ASP A 277 -15.12 9.61 -11.03
N ALA A 278 -15.17 10.80 -10.43
CA ALA A 278 -15.24 11.00 -8.99
C ALA A 278 -16.52 10.42 -8.39
N GLU A 279 -17.67 10.61 -9.04
CA GLU A 279 -18.95 10.04 -8.63
C GLU A 279 -18.91 8.51 -8.60
N VAL A 280 -18.40 7.88 -9.68
CA VAL A 280 -18.31 6.42 -9.73
C VAL A 280 -17.32 5.89 -8.70
N LEU A 281 -16.15 6.52 -8.55
CA LEU A 281 -15.16 6.15 -7.52
C LEU A 281 -15.80 6.15 -6.12
N VAL A 282 -16.46 7.23 -5.73
CA VAL A 282 -17.07 7.35 -4.40
C VAL A 282 -18.21 6.36 -4.22
N LYS A 283 -19.11 6.25 -5.22
CA LYS A 283 -20.25 5.33 -5.15
C LYS A 283 -19.81 3.88 -4.95
N GLU A 284 -18.88 3.39 -5.75
CA GLU A 284 -18.45 1.99 -5.72
C GLU A 284 -17.64 1.67 -4.45
N VAL A 285 -16.80 2.61 -3.97
CA VAL A 285 -16.09 2.44 -2.69
C VAL A 285 -17.06 2.41 -1.51
N ILE A 286 -18.06 3.31 -1.49
CA ILE A 286 -19.11 3.29 -0.45
C ILE A 286 -19.88 1.97 -0.48
N GLN A 287 -20.25 1.47 -1.67
CA GLN A 287 -20.92 0.18 -1.79
C GLN A 287 -20.07 -0.97 -1.26
N ALA A 288 -18.76 -0.97 -1.50
CA ALA A 288 -17.84 -1.97 -0.94
C ALA A 288 -17.76 -1.88 0.59
N ILE A 289 -17.66 -0.67 1.15
CA ILE A 289 -17.68 -0.43 2.60
C ILE A 289 -18.97 -0.96 3.22
N GLU A 290 -20.13 -0.62 2.64
CA GLU A 290 -21.43 -1.06 3.14
C GLU A 290 -21.62 -2.57 2.98
N LEU A 291 -21.12 -3.16 1.91
CA LEU A 291 -21.18 -4.61 1.68
C LEU A 291 -20.37 -5.35 2.74
N ARG A 292 -19.12 -4.91 3.00
CA ARG A 292 -18.29 -5.49 4.07
C ARG A 292 -18.95 -5.31 5.44
N ALA A 293 -19.45 -4.13 5.74
CA ALA A 293 -20.09 -3.85 7.02
C ALA A 293 -21.35 -4.71 7.27
N ARG A 294 -22.08 -5.08 6.22
CA ARG A 294 -23.31 -5.90 6.31
C ARG A 294 -23.04 -7.39 6.30
N ASN A 295 -22.13 -7.84 5.45
CA ASN A 295 -21.95 -9.26 5.13
C ASN A 295 -20.59 -9.81 5.59
N GLY A 296 -19.77 -8.99 6.27
CA GLY A 296 -18.40 -9.31 6.60
C GLY A 296 -17.49 -9.36 5.37
N ARG A 297 -16.32 -9.96 5.54
CA ARG A 297 -15.36 -10.25 4.47
C ARG A 297 -16.06 -10.99 3.33
N GLN A 298 -15.97 -10.50 2.09
CA GLN A 298 -16.49 -11.19 0.90
C GLN A 298 -15.46 -12.13 0.31
N TRP A 299 -14.79 -12.87 1.20
CA TRP A 299 -13.54 -13.57 0.94
C TRP A 299 -13.61 -14.40 -0.33
N SER A 300 -12.71 -14.13 -1.27
CA SER A 300 -12.63 -14.87 -2.53
C SER A 300 -12.17 -16.32 -2.34
N LEU A 301 -11.49 -16.63 -1.25
CA LEU A 301 -11.02 -17.98 -0.90
C LEU A 301 -11.94 -18.74 0.07
N ALA A 302 -13.14 -18.20 0.35
CA ALA A 302 -14.10 -18.83 1.25
C ALA A 302 -14.39 -20.30 0.87
N PRO A 303 -14.64 -21.19 1.86
CA PRO A 303 -14.86 -22.63 1.60
C PRO A 303 -15.96 -22.93 0.58
N GLU A 304 -17.02 -22.12 0.51
CA GLU A 304 -18.12 -22.27 -0.42
C GLU A 304 -17.79 -21.82 -1.87
N LYS A 305 -16.69 -21.10 -2.07
CA LYS A 305 -16.23 -20.60 -3.39
C LYS A 305 -15.05 -21.40 -3.94
N VAL A 306 -14.13 -21.81 -3.07
CA VAL A 306 -12.88 -22.46 -3.45
C VAL A 306 -12.70 -23.75 -2.65
N GLY A 307 -12.58 -24.89 -3.33
CA GLY A 307 -12.26 -26.18 -2.70
C GLY A 307 -10.76 -26.37 -2.48
N TRP A 308 -10.39 -27.33 -1.63
CA TRP A 308 -8.99 -27.66 -1.28
C TRP A 308 -8.06 -27.85 -2.48
N LYS A 309 -8.52 -28.57 -3.51
CA LYS A 309 -7.73 -28.81 -4.71
C LYS A 309 -7.30 -27.52 -5.42
N GLU A 310 -8.22 -26.57 -5.54
CA GLU A 310 -7.91 -25.28 -6.16
C GLU A 310 -7.07 -24.40 -5.23
N LEU A 311 -7.36 -24.42 -3.93
CA LEU A 311 -6.59 -23.66 -2.94
C LEU A 311 -5.11 -24.06 -2.92
N LEU A 312 -4.82 -25.36 -2.84
CA LEU A 312 -3.44 -25.89 -2.84
C LEU A 312 -2.73 -25.69 -4.19
N ARG A 313 -3.47 -25.73 -5.30
CA ARG A 313 -2.93 -25.39 -6.62
C ARG A 313 -2.52 -23.92 -6.69
N ARG A 314 -3.36 -23.01 -6.21
CA ARG A 314 -3.03 -21.57 -6.16
C ARG A 314 -1.84 -21.29 -5.25
N LEU A 315 -1.79 -21.95 -4.08
CA LEU A 315 -0.67 -21.88 -3.15
C LEU A 315 0.64 -22.26 -3.83
N SER A 316 0.70 -23.47 -4.40
CA SER A 316 1.92 -23.98 -5.04
C SER A 316 2.37 -23.13 -6.24
N VAL A 317 1.43 -22.69 -7.09
CA VAL A 317 1.75 -21.82 -8.24
C VAL A 317 2.27 -20.46 -7.78
N GLY A 318 1.60 -19.84 -6.80
CA GLY A 318 2.03 -18.55 -6.25
C GLY A 318 3.38 -18.65 -5.55
N ALA A 319 3.55 -19.64 -4.68
CA ALA A 319 4.79 -19.92 -3.98
C ALA A 319 5.96 -20.15 -4.95
N TRP A 320 5.76 -20.96 -5.99
CA TRP A 320 6.76 -21.18 -7.03
C TRP A 320 7.16 -19.88 -7.74
N LYS A 321 6.20 -19.00 -8.00
CA LYS A 321 6.44 -17.72 -8.69
C LYS A 321 7.28 -16.76 -7.83
N VAL A 322 7.04 -16.70 -6.52
CA VAL A 322 7.68 -15.71 -5.64
C VAL A 322 8.93 -16.23 -4.93
N ASN A 323 9.12 -17.56 -4.84
CA ASN A 323 10.23 -18.18 -4.11
C ASN A 323 10.97 -19.27 -4.94
N ARG A 324 10.94 -19.17 -6.28
CA ARG A 324 11.57 -20.13 -7.21
C ARG A 324 13.02 -20.50 -6.85
N PRO A 325 13.92 -19.56 -6.50
CA PRO A 325 15.33 -19.89 -6.27
C PRO A 325 15.54 -20.79 -5.04
N CYS A 326 14.79 -20.57 -3.96
CA CYS A 326 14.85 -21.42 -2.76
C CYS A 326 14.34 -22.84 -3.08
N TYR A 327 13.22 -22.94 -3.80
CA TYR A 327 12.67 -24.24 -4.18
C TYR A 327 13.60 -25.04 -5.09
N LYS A 328 14.27 -24.40 -6.06
CA LYS A 328 15.29 -25.06 -6.89
C LYS A 328 16.48 -25.57 -6.07
N ARG A 329 16.96 -24.78 -5.10
CA ARG A 329 18.04 -25.20 -4.17
C ARG A 329 17.64 -26.43 -3.35
N ASN A 330 16.36 -26.54 -2.99
CA ASN A 330 15.79 -27.69 -2.28
C ASN A 330 15.39 -28.86 -3.22
N GLY A 331 15.76 -28.82 -4.50
CA GLY A 331 15.52 -29.90 -5.45
C GLY A 331 14.11 -29.95 -6.05
N ILE A 332 13.26 -28.96 -5.78
CA ILE A 332 11.92 -28.83 -6.36
C ILE A 332 12.02 -28.24 -7.77
N ARG A 333 11.38 -28.87 -8.77
CA ARG A 333 11.54 -28.50 -10.18
C ARG A 333 10.38 -27.71 -10.77
N ARG A 334 9.20 -27.81 -10.17
CA ARG A 334 7.96 -27.15 -10.61
C ARG A 334 7.01 -26.96 -9.44
N ALA A 335 5.98 -26.14 -9.64
CA ALA A 335 5.01 -25.79 -8.61
C ALA A 335 4.35 -27.02 -7.97
N GLU A 336 3.95 -28.02 -8.76
CA GLU A 336 3.23 -29.19 -8.26
C GLU A 336 4.06 -30.02 -7.26
N ASP A 337 5.39 -29.97 -7.39
CA ASP A 337 6.32 -30.72 -6.53
C ASP A 337 6.47 -30.06 -5.14
N ILE A 338 5.93 -28.86 -4.93
CA ILE A 338 5.85 -28.21 -3.61
C ILE A 338 4.87 -28.96 -2.69
N LEU A 339 3.81 -29.54 -3.27
CA LEU A 339 2.80 -30.29 -2.52
C LEU A 339 3.28 -31.72 -2.28
N TYR A 340 3.08 -32.24 -1.06
CA TYR A 340 3.37 -33.64 -0.79
C TYR A 340 2.34 -34.58 -1.42
N PRO A 341 2.72 -35.84 -1.70
CA PRO A 341 1.76 -36.85 -2.12
C PRO A 341 0.58 -36.94 -1.15
N PRO A 342 -0.65 -37.16 -1.65
CA PRO A 342 -1.82 -37.33 -0.80
C PRO A 342 -1.67 -38.47 0.21
N ALA A 343 -2.27 -38.33 1.38
CA ALA A 343 -2.41 -39.39 2.36
C ALA A 343 -3.51 -40.37 1.93
N THR A 344 -3.27 -41.65 2.19
CA THR A 344 -4.27 -42.72 2.05
C THR A 344 -5.20 -42.73 3.28
N GLU A 345 -6.40 -43.29 3.14
CA GLU A 345 -7.31 -43.41 4.29
C GLU A 345 -6.69 -44.31 5.38
N GLU A 346 -5.91 -45.33 5.00
CA GLU A 346 -5.21 -46.18 5.95
C GLU A 346 -4.15 -45.41 6.77
N GLU A 347 -3.43 -44.46 6.15
CA GLU A 347 -2.49 -43.59 6.86
C GLU A 347 -3.22 -42.61 7.79
N ILE A 348 -4.35 -42.06 7.36
CA ILE A 348 -5.18 -41.17 8.18
C ILE A 348 -5.74 -41.92 9.40
N GLU A 349 -6.31 -43.12 9.18
CA GLU A 349 -6.83 -43.97 10.25
C GLU A 349 -5.74 -44.40 11.24
N ALA A 350 -4.53 -44.70 10.73
CA ALA A 350 -3.38 -45.03 11.56
C ALA A 350 -2.96 -43.84 12.43
N ALA A 351 -2.89 -42.64 11.85
CA ALA A 351 -2.60 -41.41 12.58
C ALA A 351 -3.65 -41.16 13.67
N GLU A 352 -4.95 -41.22 13.34
CA GLU A 352 -6.03 -40.98 14.32
C GLU A 352 -6.01 -41.99 15.48
N LYS A 353 -5.61 -43.23 15.21
CA LYS A 353 -5.46 -44.26 16.25
C LYS A 353 -4.31 -43.97 17.21
N GLU A 354 -3.25 -43.34 16.73
CA GLU A 354 -2.06 -43.01 17.54
C GLU A 354 -2.26 -41.71 18.33
N ILE A 355 -2.72 -40.66 17.65
CA ILE A 355 -2.72 -39.29 18.20
C ILE A 355 -4.10 -38.81 18.67
N GLY A 356 -5.20 -39.39 18.18
CA GLY A 356 -6.57 -38.95 18.43
C GLY A 356 -7.25 -38.41 17.17
N GLU A 357 -8.54 -38.06 17.28
CA GLU A 357 -9.34 -37.57 16.15
C GLU A 357 -8.74 -36.30 15.53
N LEU A 358 -8.57 -36.32 14.20
CA LEU A 358 -8.06 -35.21 13.42
C LEU A 358 -9.21 -34.26 12.99
N PRO A 359 -8.96 -32.95 12.91
CA PRO A 359 -9.93 -32.01 12.35
C PRO A 359 -10.36 -32.39 10.93
N ALA A 360 -11.64 -32.17 10.61
CA ALA A 360 -12.22 -32.61 9.35
C ALA A 360 -11.60 -31.91 8.12
N ASP A 361 -11.38 -30.61 8.19
CA ASP A 361 -10.78 -29.83 7.10
C ASP A 361 -9.31 -30.20 6.90
N PHE A 362 -8.57 -30.50 7.98
CA PHE A 362 -7.20 -31.00 7.90
C PHE A 362 -7.15 -32.37 7.22
N LYS A 363 -8.07 -33.29 7.56
CA LYS A 363 -8.23 -34.56 6.84
C LYS A 363 -8.51 -34.35 5.35
N ASP A 364 -9.40 -33.42 5.03
CA ASP A 364 -9.73 -33.11 3.63
C ASP A 364 -8.54 -32.53 2.87
N MET A 365 -7.69 -31.74 3.53
CA MET A 365 -6.43 -31.28 2.95
C MET A 365 -5.50 -32.45 2.66
N VAL A 366 -5.21 -33.31 3.65
CA VAL A 366 -4.21 -34.38 3.48
C VAL A 366 -4.62 -35.43 2.46
N ARG A 367 -5.92 -35.64 2.23
CA ARG A 367 -6.45 -36.45 1.13
C ARG A 367 -6.13 -35.91 -0.27
N ILE A 368 -5.81 -34.62 -0.37
CA ILE A 368 -5.44 -33.96 -1.62
C ILE A 368 -3.92 -33.78 -1.71
N ALA A 369 -3.29 -33.31 -0.63
CA ALA A 369 -1.85 -33.22 -0.47
C ALA A 369 -1.51 -33.32 1.01
N ASN A 370 -0.64 -34.24 1.39
CA ASN A 370 -0.26 -34.46 2.79
C ASN A 370 0.72 -33.39 3.31
N GLY A 371 0.31 -32.12 3.20
CA GLY A 371 1.13 -30.96 3.46
C GLY A 371 1.84 -30.39 2.22
N PHE A 372 2.73 -29.44 2.44
CA PHE A 372 3.47 -28.73 1.41
C PHE A 372 4.77 -28.12 1.95
N GLN A 373 5.72 -27.83 1.07
CA GLN A 373 7.02 -27.25 1.38
C GLN A 373 6.97 -25.71 1.41
N GLY A 374 7.53 -25.10 2.47
CA GLY A 374 7.76 -23.66 2.55
C GLY A 374 9.19 -23.29 2.17
N GLY A 375 9.69 -22.20 2.75
CA GLY A 375 11.10 -21.82 2.72
C GLY A 375 11.59 -21.41 4.11
N TRP A 376 12.87 -21.08 4.23
CA TRP A 376 13.55 -20.83 5.51
C TRP A 376 12.80 -19.82 6.42
N HIS A 377 12.37 -18.70 5.85
CA HIS A 377 11.45 -17.73 6.49
C HIS A 377 10.15 -17.53 5.70
N PHE A 378 9.78 -18.49 4.83
CA PHE A 378 8.69 -18.31 3.87
C PHE A 378 7.59 -19.35 4.12
N LEU A 379 6.34 -18.89 4.23
CA LEU A 379 5.17 -19.71 4.57
C LEU A 379 5.37 -20.55 5.85
N SER A 380 6.13 -20.03 6.80
CA SER A 380 6.51 -20.71 8.05
C SER A 380 7.13 -22.11 7.86
N GLY A 381 7.81 -22.37 6.73
CA GLY A 381 8.36 -23.70 6.44
C GLY A 381 7.34 -24.71 5.91
N GLY A 382 6.08 -24.31 5.68
CA GLY A 382 5.01 -25.22 5.27
C GLY A 382 4.69 -26.26 6.34
N ILE A 383 4.01 -27.35 5.98
CA ILE A 383 3.65 -28.42 6.94
C ILE A 383 3.89 -29.80 6.33
N ALA A 384 4.36 -30.76 7.13
CA ALA A 384 4.58 -32.15 6.71
C ALA A 384 3.32 -33.05 6.79
N GLY A 385 2.16 -32.46 7.10
CA GLY A 385 0.90 -33.19 7.21
C GLY A 385 0.92 -34.24 8.33
N ILE A 386 0.39 -35.44 8.08
CA ILE A 386 0.29 -36.50 9.09
C ILE A 386 1.56 -37.35 9.26
N ARG A 387 2.60 -37.15 8.44
CA ARG A 387 3.79 -38.04 8.45
C ARG A 387 4.62 -37.92 9.73
N ASN A 388 4.71 -36.72 10.29
CA ASN A 388 5.49 -36.41 11.47
C ASN A 388 4.62 -35.67 12.48
N LEU A 389 3.45 -36.24 12.74
CA LEU A 389 2.48 -35.70 13.70
C LEU A 389 2.73 -36.31 15.08
N THR A 390 2.99 -35.47 16.07
CA THR A 390 3.27 -35.93 17.43
C THR A 390 2.34 -35.26 18.45
N LYS A 391 2.30 -35.81 19.66
CA LYS A 391 1.68 -35.12 20.80
C LYS A 391 2.73 -34.23 21.43
N SER A 392 2.39 -32.97 21.66
CA SER A 392 3.29 -32.04 22.34
C SER A 392 3.68 -32.58 23.72
N THR A 393 4.97 -32.48 24.06
CA THR A 393 5.53 -32.95 25.34
C THR A 393 6.03 -31.76 26.18
N ASP A 394 5.10 -31.01 26.78
CA ASP A 394 5.21 -30.18 27.99
C ASP A 394 6.38 -29.17 28.20
N GLN A 395 7.27 -28.87 27.25
CA GLN A 395 8.39 -27.94 27.54
C GLN A 395 8.34 -26.55 26.90
N ASP A 396 7.54 -26.33 25.84
CA ASP A 396 7.50 -25.03 25.13
C ASP A 396 6.17 -24.25 25.31
N LEU A 397 5.28 -24.74 26.19
CA LEU A 397 3.91 -24.24 26.34
C LEU A 397 3.75 -23.08 27.33
N ASP A 398 4.74 -22.86 28.20
CA ASP A 398 4.68 -21.86 29.26
C ASP A 398 4.52 -20.42 28.73
N ASN A 399 5.02 -20.14 27.53
CA ASN A 399 4.87 -18.83 26.89
C ASN A 399 3.58 -18.72 26.04
N ILE A 400 3.01 -19.85 25.60
CA ILE A 400 1.86 -19.88 24.66
C ILE A 400 0.54 -19.56 25.38
N ALA A 401 0.39 -19.94 26.66
CA ALA A 401 -0.83 -19.65 27.41
C ALA A 401 -1.14 -18.14 27.50
N LEU A 402 -0.10 -17.30 27.55
CA LEU A 402 -0.23 -15.84 27.55
C LEU A 402 -0.90 -15.32 26.28
N ASP A 403 -0.65 -15.96 25.13
CA ASP A 403 -1.24 -15.59 23.84
C ASP A 403 -2.72 -16.00 23.70
N PHE A 404 -3.29 -16.69 24.69
CA PHE A 404 -4.70 -17.11 24.73
C PHE A 404 -5.48 -16.55 25.94
N GLU A 405 -4.88 -15.67 26.75
CA GLU A 405 -5.54 -15.06 27.91
C GLU A 405 -6.82 -14.29 27.53
N ASP A 406 -6.85 -13.69 26.34
CA ASP A 406 -8.02 -12.96 25.81
C ASP A 406 -9.25 -13.86 25.63
N LEU A 407 -9.03 -15.17 25.50
CA LEU A 407 -10.08 -16.19 25.37
C LEU A 407 -10.35 -16.93 26.70
N GLY A 408 -9.81 -16.41 27.81
CA GLY A 408 -10.02 -16.94 29.15
C GLY A 408 -9.27 -18.24 29.45
N MET A 409 -8.31 -18.60 28.61
CA MET A 409 -7.49 -19.80 28.76
C MET A 409 -6.44 -19.56 29.85
N THR A 410 -6.21 -20.55 30.72
CA THR A 410 -5.21 -20.47 31.80
C THR A 410 -4.04 -21.41 31.53
N GLN A 411 -2.86 -21.06 32.07
CA GLN A 411 -1.65 -21.88 31.95
C GLN A 411 -1.87 -23.31 32.48
N ASP A 412 -2.58 -23.47 33.61
CA ASP A 412 -2.93 -24.78 34.17
C ASP A 412 -3.84 -25.62 33.25
N GLY A 413 -4.69 -24.98 32.43
CA GLY A 413 -5.56 -25.66 31.47
C GLY A 413 -4.77 -26.20 30.27
N LEU A 414 -3.86 -25.38 29.72
CA LEU A 414 -3.03 -25.74 28.57
C LEU A 414 -2.05 -26.88 28.87
N LEU A 415 -1.42 -26.85 30.04
CA LEU A 415 -0.42 -27.83 30.49
C LEU A 415 -1.00 -29.22 30.84
N SER A 416 -2.33 -29.37 30.82
CA SER A 416 -3.00 -30.62 31.17
C SER A 416 -3.49 -31.42 29.96
N GLU A 417 -3.36 -30.87 28.75
CA GLU A 417 -4.09 -31.34 27.58
C GLU A 417 -3.19 -31.65 26.38
N VAL A 418 -3.65 -32.60 25.55
CA VAL A 418 -2.91 -33.09 24.38
C VAL A 418 -3.09 -32.13 23.20
N MET A 419 -2.03 -31.42 22.83
CA MET A 419 -1.94 -30.71 21.55
C MET A 419 -1.21 -31.56 20.51
N LEU A 420 -1.57 -31.35 19.25
CA LEU A 420 -0.90 -32.01 18.13
C LEU A 420 0.15 -31.08 17.57
N GLU A 421 1.39 -31.54 17.51
CA GLU A 421 2.51 -30.83 16.90
C GLU A 421 2.78 -31.40 15.51
N LEU A 422 2.86 -30.48 14.54
CA LEU A 422 3.12 -30.74 13.14
C LEU A 422 4.55 -30.28 12.84
N GLU A 423 5.38 -31.16 12.29
CA GLU A 423 6.66 -30.71 11.75
C GLU A 423 6.45 -29.81 10.51
N PRO A 424 7.31 -28.81 10.32
CA PRO A 424 7.42 -28.06 9.08
C PRO A 424 7.65 -28.99 7.87
N GLY A 425 7.26 -28.54 6.68
CA GLY A 425 7.54 -29.29 5.45
C GLY A 425 9.05 -29.34 5.15
N ASN A 426 9.79 -28.30 5.51
CA ASN A 426 11.23 -28.26 5.34
C ASN A 426 11.90 -27.53 6.49
N GLU A 427 13.23 -27.68 6.58
CA GLU A 427 14.03 -26.91 7.52
C GLU A 427 13.70 -25.42 7.37
N CYS A 428 13.25 -24.86 8.47
CA CYS A 428 12.80 -23.49 8.60
C CYS A 428 13.24 -22.98 9.96
N ASP A 429 13.45 -21.68 10.07
CA ASP A 429 14.11 -21.01 11.18
C ASP A 429 13.37 -21.14 12.53
N GLY A 430 13.29 -22.36 13.08
CA GLY A 430 12.59 -22.71 14.30
C GLY A 430 11.07 -22.54 14.27
N PHE A 431 10.42 -22.54 13.11
CA PHE A 431 8.95 -22.55 13.07
C PHE A 431 8.39 -23.90 13.55
N GLN A 432 7.36 -23.84 14.38
CA GLN A 432 6.58 -24.99 14.83
C GLN A 432 5.10 -24.73 14.57
N HIS A 433 4.35 -25.81 14.39
CA HIS A 433 2.94 -25.78 14.01
C HIS A 433 2.13 -26.63 14.98
N TYR A 434 0.97 -26.12 15.38
CA TYR A 434 0.17 -26.75 16.41
C TYR A 434 -1.32 -26.76 16.04
N ILE A 435 -1.98 -27.86 16.42
CA ILE A 435 -3.43 -27.99 16.41
C ILE A 435 -3.87 -28.30 17.84
N MET A 436 -4.79 -27.48 18.36
CA MET A 436 -5.56 -27.83 19.56
C MET A 436 -6.83 -28.54 19.11
N PRO A 437 -7.01 -29.85 19.39
CA PRO A 437 -8.15 -30.61 18.90
C PRO A 437 -9.50 -30.04 19.37
N PRO A 438 -10.61 -30.29 18.65
CA PRO A 438 -11.90 -29.69 18.96
C PRO A 438 -12.39 -29.91 20.39
N LYS A 439 -12.14 -31.11 20.93
CA LYS A 439 -12.51 -31.45 22.30
C LYS A 439 -11.76 -30.57 23.31
N THR A 440 -10.45 -30.50 23.18
CA THR A 440 -9.58 -29.70 24.05
C THR A 440 -9.90 -28.22 23.93
N TRP A 441 -10.15 -27.72 22.71
CA TRP A 441 -10.56 -26.33 22.48
C TRP A 441 -11.86 -25.99 23.22
N LYS A 442 -12.89 -26.84 23.08
CA LYS A 442 -14.19 -26.65 23.73
C LYS A 442 -14.11 -26.69 25.26
N GLU A 443 -13.22 -27.49 25.83
CA GLU A 443 -13.06 -27.66 27.28
C GLU A 443 -12.32 -26.48 27.94
N ASN A 444 -11.48 -25.75 27.19
CA ASN A 444 -10.60 -24.70 27.72
C ASN A 444 -11.09 -23.26 27.47
N ILE A 445 -12.01 -23.06 26.54
CA ILE A 445 -12.49 -21.72 26.20
C ILE A 445 -13.58 -21.25 27.18
N VAL A 446 -13.33 -20.10 27.80
CA VAL A 446 -14.24 -19.49 28.78
C VAL A 446 -14.80 -18.19 28.22
N GLY A 447 -16.12 -18.09 28.12
CA GLY A 447 -16.79 -16.83 27.76
C GLY A 447 -17.21 -16.70 26.30
N ARG A 448 -17.00 -17.72 25.45
CA ARG A 448 -17.68 -17.85 24.16
C ARG A 448 -18.23 -19.26 23.94
N GLU A 449 -19.28 -19.36 23.14
CA GLU A 449 -19.83 -20.64 22.69
C GLU A 449 -18.95 -21.20 21.56
N VAL A 450 -18.40 -22.40 21.76
CA VAL A 450 -17.56 -23.11 20.77
C VAL A 450 -18.45 -24.06 19.97
N ARG A 451 -18.41 -23.95 18.64
CA ARG A 451 -19.20 -24.81 17.75
C ARG A 451 -18.65 -26.24 17.74
N ASP A 452 -19.50 -27.22 17.48
CA ASP A 452 -19.05 -28.61 17.36
C ASP A 452 -18.08 -28.75 16.17
N GLY A 453 -16.91 -29.34 16.43
CA GLY A 453 -15.84 -29.50 15.44
C GLY A 453 -14.92 -28.29 15.29
N GLU A 454 -15.20 -27.17 15.98
CA GLU A 454 -14.32 -26.00 16.03
C GLU A 454 -13.04 -26.32 16.79
N TYR A 455 -11.90 -25.86 16.27
CA TYR A 455 -10.58 -26.10 16.82
C TYR A 455 -9.70 -24.87 16.58
N GLN A 456 -8.47 -24.89 17.08
CA GLN A 456 -7.53 -23.79 16.84
C GLN A 456 -6.25 -24.32 16.20
N TYR A 457 -5.77 -23.60 15.20
CA TYR A 457 -4.45 -23.79 14.61
C TYR A 457 -3.56 -22.56 14.90
N TRP A 458 -2.28 -22.79 15.14
CA TRP A 458 -1.30 -21.70 15.17
C TRP A 458 0.08 -22.17 14.73
N ASN A 459 0.90 -21.19 14.36
CA ASN A 459 2.33 -21.38 14.19
C ASN A 459 3.10 -20.31 14.95
N ALA A 460 4.35 -20.62 15.29
CA ALA A 460 5.22 -19.72 16.02
C ALA A 460 6.69 -20.07 15.73
N ALA A 461 7.56 -19.09 15.90
CA ALA A 461 8.99 -19.32 16.06
C ALA A 461 9.45 -18.61 17.34
N SER A 462 10.44 -19.19 18.04
CA SER A 462 10.92 -18.67 19.33
C SER A 462 11.37 -17.20 19.30
N TRP A 463 11.79 -16.70 18.14
CA TRP A 463 12.23 -15.32 17.93
C TRP A 463 11.11 -14.35 17.49
N GLN A 464 9.91 -14.82 17.12
CA GLN A 464 8.80 -13.95 16.71
C GLN A 464 8.20 -13.15 17.87
N GLY A 465 8.40 -13.60 19.11
CA GLY A 465 7.87 -12.92 20.30
C GLY A 465 6.35 -13.01 20.47
N GLY A 466 5.68 -13.90 19.72
CA GLY A 466 4.24 -14.19 19.77
C GLY A 466 3.86 -15.27 18.75
N ILE A 467 2.57 -15.59 18.65
CA ILE A 467 2.03 -16.63 17.76
C ILE A 467 1.08 -16.08 16.68
N ASN A 468 0.99 -16.77 15.54
CA ASN A 468 -0.03 -16.53 14.52
C ASN A 468 -1.19 -17.52 14.68
N ARG A 469 -2.37 -17.04 15.07
CA ARG A 469 -3.57 -17.86 15.36
C ARG A 469 -4.53 -17.88 14.18
N TYR A 470 -5.11 -19.03 13.89
CA TYR A 470 -6.12 -19.25 12.84
C TYR A 470 -7.23 -20.19 13.32
N ASP A 471 -8.47 -19.93 12.91
CA ASP A 471 -9.64 -20.74 13.27
C ASP A 471 -9.61 -22.15 12.62
N SER A 472 -8.75 -22.37 11.63
CA SER A 472 -8.52 -23.68 11.01
C SER A 472 -7.21 -23.73 10.22
N VAL A 473 -6.74 -24.94 9.88
CA VAL A 473 -5.64 -25.15 8.91
C VAL A 473 -6.04 -24.58 7.56
N ARG A 474 -7.30 -24.71 7.17
CA ARG A 474 -7.82 -24.10 5.95
C ARG A 474 -7.65 -22.59 5.91
N ASP A 475 -7.86 -21.90 7.02
CA ASP A 475 -7.72 -20.45 7.10
C ASP A 475 -6.26 -20.02 6.98
N TRP A 476 -5.35 -20.74 7.63
CA TRP A 476 -3.92 -20.50 7.47
C TRP A 476 -3.45 -20.73 6.02
N VAL A 477 -3.83 -21.85 5.40
CA VAL A 477 -3.43 -22.13 4.01
C VAL A 477 -3.99 -21.07 3.06
N ALA A 478 -5.21 -20.59 3.31
CA ALA A 478 -5.77 -19.52 2.51
C ALA A 478 -5.07 -18.17 2.75
N CYS A 479 -4.63 -17.86 3.97
CA CYS A 479 -3.76 -16.72 4.27
C CYS A 479 -2.45 -16.80 3.47
N CYS A 480 -1.81 -17.99 3.43
CA CYS A 480 -0.62 -18.22 2.62
C CYS A 480 -0.88 -18.00 1.12
N VAL A 481 -2.04 -18.39 0.59
CA VAL A 481 -2.42 -18.12 -0.82
C VAL A 481 -2.51 -16.62 -1.08
N GLU A 482 -3.12 -15.86 -0.16
CA GLU A 482 -3.24 -14.40 -0.29
C GLU A 482 -1.87 -13.74 -0.29
N GLU A 483 -0.98 -14.14 0.62
CA GLU A 483 0.39 -13.63 0.71
C GLU A 483 1.14 -13.81 -0.61
N VAL A 484 1.17 -15.03 -1.17
CA VAL A 484 1.94 -15.30 -2.39
C VAL A 484 1.35 -14.66 -3.63
N GLU A 485 0.02 -14.53 -3.71
CA GLU A 485 -0.63 -13.85 -4.83
C GLU A 485 -0.43 -12.33 -4.77
N ASP A 486 -0.47 -11.73 -3.58
CA ASP A 486 -0.18 -10.31 -3.39
C ASP A 486 1.29 -9.99 -3.68
N MET A 487 2.23 -10.80 -3.20
CA MET A 487 3.65 -10.69 -3.55
C MET A 487 3.85 -10.78 -5.07
N ALA A 488 3.26 -11.79 -5.71
CA ALA A 488 3.34 -11.98 -7.15
C ALA A 488 2.71 -10.81 -7.95
N ALA A 489 1.66 -10.18 -7.43
CA ALA A 489 1.03 -9.02 -8.04
C ALA A 489 1.86 -7.73 -7.88
N ARG A 490 2.67 -7.63 -6.83
CA ARG A 490 3.63 -6.55 -6.59
C ARG A 490 4.99 -6.76 -7.27
N GLY A 491 5.24 -7.96 -7.81
CA GLY A 491 6.55 -8.34 -8.35
C GLY A 491 7.60 -8.52 -7.26
N GLU A 492 7.16 -8.80 -6.03
CA GLU A 492 8.03 -9.11 -4.90
C GLU A 492 8.47 -10.57 -4.94
N VAL A 493 9.66 -10.83 -4.40
CA VAL A 493 10.22 -12.16 -4.21
C VAL A 493 10.48 -12.38 -2.71
N ALA A 494 10.41 -13.63 -2.27
CA ALA A 494 10.70 -13.96 -0.87
C ALA A 494 12.17 -13.66 -0.54
N ASP A 495 12.41 -13.03 0.61
CA ASP A 495 13.75 -12.67 1.05
C ASP A 495 14.61 -13.92 1.32
N HIS A 496 15.91 -13.82 1.03
CA HIS A 496 16.88 -14.90 1.19
C HIS A 496 17.98 -14.43 2.16
N SER A 497 17.73 -14.36 3.46
CA SER A 497 18.82 -14.45 4.44
C SER A 497 19.27 -15.93 4.49
N GLU A 498 20.52 -16.33 4.30
CA GLU A 498 21.82 -15.64 4.39
C GLU A 498 22.81 -16.14 3.31
N GLY A 499 23.78 -15.27 2.97
CA GLY A 499 25.23 -15.53 2.76
C GLY A 499 25.73 -16.73 1.95
N GLU A 500 26.56 -16.41 0.93
CA GLU A 500 27.50 -17.30 0.19
C GLU A 500 26.77 -18.31 -0.74
N ASP A 501 26.79 -18.22 -2.07
CA ASP A 501 27.82 -17.76 -3.01
C ASP A 501 27.20 -16.97 -4.18
N GLU A 502 27.86 -15.86 -4.54
CA GLU A 502 27.79 -15.29 -5.87
C GLU A 502 28.49 -16.25 -6.84
N ASP A 503 27.78 -17.29 -7.30
CA ASP A 503 28.12 -17.90 -8.57
C ASP A 503 27.41 -17.08 -9.66
N GLU A 504 28.15 -16.10 -10.17
CA GLU A 504 27.99 -15.58 -11.52
C GLU A 504 27.99 -16.77 -12.48
N ASP A 505 26.83 -17.19 -12.97
CA ASP A 505 26.73 -17.97 -14.20
C ASP A 505 25.59 -17.40 -15.08
N GLU A 506 26.06 -16.54 -15.98
CA GLU A 506 25.72 -16.42 -17.41
C GLU A 506 24.26 -16.61 -17.87
N ASP A 507 23.75 -15.53 -18.46
CA ASP A 507 22.85 -15.50 -19.63
C ASP A 507 22.21 -16.84 -20.05
N ASP A 508 20.94 -17.03 -19.70
CA ASP A 508 20.03 -17.81 -20.55
C ASP A 508 18.73 -17.05 -20.76
N SER A 509 18.74 -16.20 -21.79
CA SER A 509 17.56 -15.74 -22.49
C SER A 509 16.86 -16.93 -23.18
N GLY A 510 16.23 -17.78 -22.38
CA GLY A 510 15.44 -18.93 -22.83
C GLY A 510 13.96 -18.58 -22.99
N ASN A 511 13.66 -18.01 -24.15
CA ASN A 511 12.37 -17.94 -24.86
C ASN A 511 11.11 -18.50 -24.14
N ASP A 512 10.21 -17.60 -23.72
CA ASP A 512 8.81 -17.90 -23.41
C ASP A 512 8.03 -18.14 -24.72
N GLU A 513 8.09 -19.36 -25.27
CA GLU A 513 7.11 -19.83 -26.25
C GLU A 513 6.84 -21.32 -26.02
N ASP A 514 5.82 -21.63 -25.21
CA ASP A 514 5.06 -22.87 -25.31
C ASP A 514 3.76 -22.73 -24.51
N ASP A 515 2.78 -22.03 -25.09
CA ASP A 515 1.37 -22.17 -24.71
C ASP A 515 0.46 -21.68 -25.85
N LYS A 516 0.47 -22.39 -26.99
CA LYS A 516 -0.68 -22.39 -27.92
C LYS A 516 -0.89 -23.78 -28.54
N PRO A 517 -2.15 -24.24 -28.64
CA PRO A 517 -2.47 -25.57 -29.12
C PRO A 517 -2.35 -25.68 -30.64
N GLU A 518 -1.82 -26.81 -31.09
CA GLU A 518 -1.80 -27.26 -32.48
C GLU A 518 -3.22 -27.29 -33.08
N SER A 519 -3.39 -26.71 -34.26
CA SER A 519 -4.04 -27.42 -35.37
C SER A 519 -3.89 -26.69 -36.71
N GLU A 520 -3.71 -27.53 -37.74
CA GLU A 520 -3.83 -27.29 -39.18
C GLU A 520 -2.61 -26.72 -39.95
N GLN A 521 -1.81 -27.71 -40.38
CA GLN A 521 -0.95 -27.69 -41.56
C GLN A 521 -1.66 -27.13 -42.79
N LEU A 522 -0.99 -26.27 -43.57
CA LEU A 522 -1.03 -26.31 -45.03
C LEU A 522 0.20 -25.63 -45.65
N GLU A 523 1.05 -26.52 -46.17
CA GLU A 523 1.98 -26.42 -47.31
C GLU A 523 2.31 -25.08 -48.02
N LYS A 524 3.63 -24.97 -48.25
CA LYS A 524 4.34 -24.54 -49.49
C LYS A 524 4.53 -23.05 -49.78
N GLY A 525 5.82 -22.67 -49.90
CA GLY A 525 6.24 -21.75 -50.96
C GLY A 525 7.51 -20.96 -50.68
N ASN A 526 8.64 -21.47 -51.15
CA ASN A 526 9.94 -20.79 -51.33
C ASN A 526 9.86 -19.33 -51.83
N GLY A 527 10.83 -18.50 -51.45
CA GLY A 527 11.16 -17.31 -52.26
C GLY A 527 12.08 -16.29 -51.60
N VAL A 528 13.39 -16.56 -51.63
CA VAL A 528 14.48 -15.60 -51.45
C VAL A 528 14.40 -14.49 -52.50
N SER A 529 14.58 -13.21 -52.13
CA SER A 529 15.71 -12.38 -52.60
C SER A 529 15.60 -10.89 -52.23
N GLU A 530 16.78 -10.38 -51.91
CA GLU A 530 17.23 -9.04 -51.58
C GLU A 530 16.85 -7.87 -52.52
N VAL A 531 16.69 -6.69 -51.88
CA VAL A 531 17.36 -5.39 -52.11
C VAL A 531 17.45 -4.84 -53.56
N VAL A 532 17.01 -3.58 -53.76
CA VAL A 532 17.82 -2.42 -54.20
C VAL A 532 16.94 -1.23 -54.61
N GLU A 533 17.22 -0.11 -53.93
CA GLU A 533 17.24 1.31 -54.29
C GLU A 533 16.39 1.98 -55.40
N LYS A 534 15.82 3.10 -54.94
CA LYS A 534 15.86 4.50 -55.44
C LYS A 534 15.10 4.96 -56.70
N GLU A 535 14.29 5.98 -56.37
CA GLU A 535 14.10 7.29 -57.01
C GLU A 535 13.57 7.32 -58.44
N SER A 536 12.39 7.94 -58.58
CA SER A 536 12.26 9.16 -59.41
C SER A 536 10.89 9.80 -59.25
N SER A 537 10.92 11.02 -58.69
CA SER A 537 10.31 12.25 -59.22
C SER A 537 8.80 12.42 -59.42
N MET A 538 8.41 13.68 -59.19
CA MET A 538 7.22 14.40 -59.66
C MET A 538 5.97 14.21 -58.82
N SER A 539 5.22 15.24 -58.43
CA SER A 539 5.39 16.70 -58.36
C SER A 539 4.03 17.21 -57.87
N GLU A 540 4.07 18.21 -56.99
CA GLU A 540 3.11 19.31 -56.90
C GLU A 540 1.63 19.01 -56.64
N ASP A 541 1.23 19.39 -55.41
CA ASP A 541 0.18 20.37 -55.16
C ASP A 541 -1.17 20.21 -55.87
N SER A 542 -2.19 19.86 -55.08
CA SER A 542 -3.33 20.77 -54.89
C SER A 542 -4.12 20.42 -53.64
N TRP A 543 -4.13 21.34 -52.68
CA TRP A 543 -5.14 21.44 -51.64
C TRP A 543 -6.47 21.97 -52.21
N VAL A 544 -7.55 21.74 -51.43
CA VAL A 544 -8.89 22.36 -51.47
C VAL A 544 -9.86 21.65 -52.44
N LYS A 545 -11.05 21.12 -52.08
CA LYS A 545 -12.06 21.52 -51.07
C LYS A 545 -12.99 20.36 -50.71
N VAL A 546 -13.56 20.50 -49.51
CA VAL A 546 -14.76 19.85 -48.95
C VAL A 546 -15.97 19.98 -49.90
N ASP A 547 -16.76 18.92 -50.03
CA ASP A 547 -18.22 18.91 -49.79
C ASP A 547 -18.74 17.45 -49.71
N ASP A 548 -19.61 17.26 -48.72
CA ASP A 548 -20.35 16.08 -48.21
C ASP A 548 -19.62 15.05 -47.32
#